data_AF-A0A8H4TZP9-F1
#
_entry.id   AF-A0A8H4TZP9-F1
#
_cell.length_a   1.000
_cell.length_b   1.000
_cell.length_c   1.000
_cell.angle_alpha   90.00
_cell.angle_beta   90.00
_cell.angle_gamma   90.00
#
_symmetry.space_group_name_H-M   'P 1'
#
loop_
_entity.id
_entity.type
_entity.pdbx_description
1 polymer ?
#
loop_
_entity_poly.entity_id
_entity_poly.type
_entity_poly.pdbx_seq_one_letter_code
_entity_poly.pdbx_strand_id
1 'polypeptide(L)'
;MAANLEPTGAPAARITSTASTIADYAYPYGHLGHLTQKQEEAFLQLKKVLEERGLYKPGPPASHDDPSILRYLRARRWSVEDAYTQFKETEDWRKANDIDVLYDTIELNAYDFSRRLYPQWTGRRDRRGIPLYVFEVKTLDSKTVHEYEKVGASSTFSKAKSDGKTPSGLLRLFALYENLTRFNMPFCTQLLDRDFPEVPITLSTNIVDISGVGLKQFWNLKQHMQAASQLATAHYPETLDRIFIIGAPAFFSTVWGWVKRWFDPITVSKIFILGSHEVKTVLEQYIEPRNIPKKYGGELDYNFGELGNPDPRWDGIVAFENGYKTFPSGPLMWQDDTGGRLVCVAKGYKDGQPRHDRICTIPKTYGVAPVLDIPGVDVPVDAPADVGIPVPVAVSSIPNGTAHPQSAVGTHDDGVQTDDTLLSSDVNEKLKLQDDKPATTQTTTA
;
A
#
# COMPACT_ATOMS: atom_id res chain seq x y z
N MET A 1 -39.87 24.84 30.52
CA MET A 1 -38.67 25.50 29.96
C MET A 1 -37.59 24.44 29.81
N ALA A 2 -37.48 23.87 28.61
CA ALA A 2 -36.48 22.86 28.28
C ALA A 2 -35.52 23.51 27.27
N ALA A 3 -34.24 23.59 27.63
CA ALA A 3 -33.19 24.12 26.77
C ALA A 3 -32.55 22.96 25.99
N ASN A 4 -32.75 22.96 24.67
CA ASN A 4 -32.00 22.13 23.73
C ASN A 4 -30.57 22.66 23.62
N LEU A 5 -29.59 21.80 23.88
CA LEU A 5 -28.19 22.05 23.53
C LEU A 5 -27.91 21.30 22.23
N GLU A 6 -27.74 22.03 21.13
CA GLU A 6 -27.23 21.50 19.87
C GLU A 6 -25.71 21.21 19.97
N PRO A 7 -25.21 20.10 19.43
CA PRO A 7 -23.78 19.88 19.30
C PRO A 7 -23.25 20.55 18.01
N THR A 8 -22.49 21.63 18.17
CA THR A 8 -21.76 22.31 17.09
C THR A 8 -20.52 21.50 16.68
N GLY A 9 -20.69 20.53 15.79
CA GLY A 9 -19.58 19.87 15.09
C GLY A 9 -19.28 20.60 13.78
N ALA A 10 -18.12 21.27 13.70
CA ALA A 10 -17.65 21.85 12.43
C ALA A 10 -17.40 20.75 11.38
N PRO A 11 -17.72 20.97 10.09
CA PRO A 11 -17.52 19.97 9.05
C PRO A 11 -16.03 19.68 8.83
N ALA A 12 -15.71 18.40 8.61
CA ALA A 12 -14.37 17.91 8.35
C ALA A 12 -13.73 18.64 7.15
N ALA A 13 -12.51 19.15 7.35
CA ALA A 13 -11.75 19.81 6.30
C ALA A 13 -11.37 18.80 5.21
N ARG A 14 -12.07 18.86 4.07
CA ARG A 14 -11.72 18.14 2.84
C ARG A 14 -10.51 18.85 2.24
N ILE A 15 -9.36 18.19 2.20
CA ILE A 15 -8.16 18.72 1.53
C ILE A 15 -8.41 18.60 0.02
N THR A 16 -8.62 19.72 -0.66
CA THR A 16 -8.79 19.80 -2.11
C THR A 16 -7.43 19.73 -2.80
N SER A 17 -7.02 18.54 -3.24
CA SER A 17 -6.15 18.44 -4.42
C SER A 17 -7.02 18.62 -5.66
N THR A 18 -6.55 19.35 -6.66
CA THR A 18 -7.28 19.62 -7.91
C THR A 18 -7.68 18.30 -8.58
N ALA A 19 -8.95 18.15 -8.97
CA ALA A 19 -9.50 16.91 -9.51
C ALA A 19 -8.72 16.35 -10.72
N SER A 20 -8.06 17.21 -11.50
CA SER A 20 -7.18 16.82 -12.61
C SER A 20 -5.95 16.04 -12.13
N THR A 21 -5.32 16.44 -11.03
CA THR A 21 -4.17 15.73 -10.47
C THR A 21 -4.54 14.36 -9.93
N ILE A 22 -5.77 14.12 -9.46
CA ILE A 22 -6.19 12.79 -8.98
C ILE A 22 -6.45 11.83 -10.15
N ALA A 23 -6.97 12.33 -11.27
CA ALA A 23 -7.28 11.52 -12.45
C ALA A 23 -6.02 10.89 -13.07
N ASP A 24 -4.91 11.62 -13.12
CA ASP A 24 -3.63 11.15 -13.67
C ASP A 24 -2.98 10.01 -12.85
N TYR A 25 -3.39 9.84 -11.58
CA TYR A 25 -2.94 8.73 -10.71
C TYR A 25 -4.04 7.70 -10.44
N ALA A 26 -5.18 7.79 -11.13
CA ALA A 26 -6.22 6.79 -11.01
C ALA A 26 -5.77 5.51 -11.71
N TYR A 27 -5.91 4.36 -11.03
CA TYR A 27 -5.69 3.07 -11.67
C TYR A 27 -6.65 2.90 -12.88
N PRO A 28 -6.18 2.43 -14.05
CA PRO A 28 -4.88 1.80 -14.31
C PRO A 28 -3.79 2.74 -14.88
N TYR A 29 -3.99 4.06 -14.94
CA TYR A 29 -3.02 4.98 -15.54
C TYR A 29 -1.63 4.90 -14.88
N GLY A 30 -0.58 4.87 -15.70
CA GLY A 30 0.79 4.72 -15.21
C GLY A 30 1.17 3.29 -14.80
N HIS A 31 0.31 2.31 -15.07
CA HIS A 31 0.62 0.88 -14.99
C HIS A 31 0.91 0.30 -16.37
N LEU A 32 1.55 -0.88 -16.38
CA LEU A 32 1.93 -1.58 -17.61
C LEU A 32 0.72 -1.77 -18.53
N GLY A 33 0.87 -1.42 -19.82
CA GLY A 33 -0.21 -1.42 -20.82
C GLY A 33 -1.04 -0.13 -20.86
N HIS A 34 -0.91 0.75 -19.86
CA HIS A 34 -1.66 2.01 -19.73
C HIS A 34 -0.71 3.20 -19.48
N LEU A 35 0.43 3.19 -20.17
CA LEU A 35 1.43 4.25 -20.13
C LEU A 35 1.17 5.27 -21.25
N THR A 36 1.31 6.56 -20.95
CA THR A 36 1.45 7.58 -22.00
C THR A 36 2.78 7.41 -22.73
N GLN A 37 2.92 7.99 -23.92
CA GLN A 37 4.17 7.92 -24.68
C GLN A 37 5.39 8.37 -23.86
N LYS A 38 5.29 9.48 -23.13
CA LYS A 38 6.38 9.99 -22.27
C LYS A 38 6.74 9.02 -21.15
N GLN A 39 5.75 8.32 -20.60
CA GLN A 39 5.94 7.34 -19.53
C GLN A 39 6.60 6.06 -20.05
N GLU A 40 6.22 5.62 -21.24
CA GLU A 40 6.86 4.49 -21.93
C GLU A 40 8.34 4.80 -22.24
N GLU A 41 8.62 6.00 -22.75
CA GLU A 41 10.00 6.47 -23.00
C GLU A 41 10.84 6.47 -21.71
N ALA A 42 10.30 7.02 -20.61
CA ALA A 42 10.98 6.99 -19.30
C ALA A 42 11.18 5.57 -18.77
N PHE A 43 10.22 4.67 -19.01
CA PHE A 43 10.31 3.27 -18.61
C PHE A 43 11.43 2.53 -19.32
N LEU A 44 11.49 2.64 -20.66
CA LEU A 44 12.55 2.06 -21.45
C LEU A 44 13.93 2.65 -21.09
N GLN A 45 13.99 3.97 -20.84
CA GLN A 45 15.22 4.62 -20.41
C GLN A 45 15.69 4.12 -19.04
N LEU A 46 14.80 3.98 -18.06
CA LEU A 46 15.17 3.46 -16.74
C LEU A 46 15.69 2.02 -16.83
N LYS A 47 15.04 1.14 -17.59
CA LYS A 47 15.51 -0.25 -17.78
C LYS A 47 16.94 -0.27 -18.35
N LYS A 48 17.20 0.57 -19.35
CA LYS A 48 18.54 0.73 -19.94
C LYS A 48 19.56 1.22 -18.91
N VAL A 49 19.24 2.26 -18.15
CA VAL A 49 20.14 2.80 -17.11
C VAL A 49 20.43 1.76 -16.03
N LEU A 50 19.42 1.00 -15.60
CA LEU A 50 19.60 -0.09 -14.62
C LEU A 50 20.47 -1.21 -15.17
N GLU A 51 20.33 -1.57 -16.46
CA GLU A 51 21.17 -2.57 -17.11
C GLU A 51 22.63 -2.11 -17.23
N GLU A 52 22.86 -0.91 -17.77
CA GLU A 52 24.20 -0.32 -17.94
C GLU A 52 24.95 -0.18 -16.61
N ARG A 53 24.22 0.08 -15.51
CA ARG A 53 24.78 0.22 -14.17
C ARG A 53 24.74 -1.08 -13.34
N GLY A 54 24.37 -2.20 -13.95
CA GLY A 54 24.47 -3.54 -13.35
C GLY A 54 23.44 -3.87 -12.26
N LEU A 55 22.31 -3.15 -12.21
CA LEU A 55 21.20 -3.38 -11.29
C LEU A 55 20.01 -4.13 -11.91
N TYR A 56 20.04 -4.35 -13.23
CA TYR A 56 19.03 -5.11 -13.94
C TYR A 56 19.68 -6.04 -14.96
N LYS A 57 19.23 -7.29 -15.00
CA LYS A 57 19.60 -8.27 -16.03
C LYS A 57 18.36 -8.62 -16.84
N PRO A 58 18.31 -8.32 -18.14
CA PRO A 58 17.20 -8.75 -18.98
C PRO A 58 17.23 -10.27 -19.19
N GLY A 59 16.07 -10.84 -19.51
CA GLY A 59 15.96 -12.22 -19.98
C GLY A 59 14.62 -12.84 -19.68
N PRO A 60 14.51 -14.15 -19.95
CA PRO A 60 13.67 -15.05 -19.18
C PRO A 60 14.54 -15.91 -18.21
N PRO A 61 14.32 -15.83 -16.89
CA PRO A 61 13.63 -14.75 -16.19
C PRO A 61 14.52 -13.50 -16.11
N ALA A 62 13.91 -12.33 -16.24
CA ALA A 62 14.55 -11.06 -15.93
C ALA A 62 14.82 -11.01 -14.41
N SER A 63 15.83 -10.25 -13.98
CA SER A 63 16.14 -10.10 -12.55
C SER A 63 15.03 -9.39 -11.77
N HIS A 64 14.26 -8.55 -12.45
CA HIS A 64 13.12 -7.82 -11.91
C HIS A 64 11.99 -7.80 -12.96
N ASP A 65 10.74 -7.89 -12.51
CA ASP A 65 9.60 -7.72 -13.41
C ASP A 65 9.34 -6.25 -13.74
N ASP A 66 8.75 -6.03 -14.91
CA ASP A 66 8.40 -4.70 -15.42
C ASP A 66 7.49 -3.91 -14.46
N PRO A 67 6.44 -4.50 -13.85
CA PRO A 67 5.60 -3.80 -12.88
C PRO A 67 6.37 -3.31 -11.65
N SER A 68 7.36 -4.06 -11.18
CA SER A 68 8.22 -3.68 -10.06
C SER A 68 9.13 -2.50 -10.39
N ILE A 69 9.71 -2.46 -11.59
CA ILE A 69 10.51 -1.31 -12.03
C ILE A 69 9.63 -0.07 -12.18
N LEU A 70 8.43 -0.19 -12.75
CA LEU A 70 7.49 0.92 -12.93
C LEU A 70 7.05 1.57 -11.62
N ARG A 71 7.01 0.84 -10.50
CA ARG A 71 6.71 1.42 -9.18
C ARG A 71 7.67 2.55 -8.80
N TYR A 72 8.95 2.43 -9.14
CA TYR A 72 9.95 3.46 -8.84
C TYR A 72 9.77 4.72 -9.70
N LEU A 73 9.38 4.55 -10.97
CA LEU A 73 9.04 5.70 -11.82
C LEU A 73 7.82 6.44 -11.30
N ARG A 74 6.74 5.73 -10.96
CA ARG A 74 5.56 6.37 -10.37
C ARG A 74 5.90 7.11 -9.08
N ALA A 75 6.68 6.51 -8.20
CA ALA A 75 7.10 7.11 -6.93
C ALA A 75 7.99 8.35 -7.09
N ARG A 76 8.70 8.45 -8.21
CA ARG A 76 9.60 9.56 -8.55
C ARG A 76 9.08 10.42 -9.68
N ARG A 77 7.76 10.43 -9.90
CA ARG A 77 7.08 11.29 -10.88
C ARG A 77 7.70 11.20 -12.28
N TRP A 78 8.06 9.98 -12.67
CA TRP A 78 8.68 9.63 -13.95
C TRP A 78 10.08 10.23 -14.17
N SER A 79 10.75 10.70 -13.11
CA SER A 79 12.17 11.07 -13.13
C SER A 79 13.05 9.81 -13.14
N VAL A 80 13.77 9.59 -14.24
CA VAL A 80 14.59 8.39 -14.45
C VAL A 80 15.74 8.29 -13.44
N GLU A 81 16.47 9.39 -13.20
CA GLU A 81 17.63 9.36 -12.28
C GLU A 81 17.20 9.24 -10.80
N ASP A 82 16.09 9.87 -10.41
CA ASP A 82 15.57 9.73 -9.05
C ASP A 82 15.03 8.31 -8.81
N ALA A 83 14.35 7.73 -9.81
CA ALA A 83 13.88 6.36 -9.77
C ALA A 83 15.05 5.37 -9.70
N TYR A 84 16.10 5.58 -10.50
CA TYR A 84 17.35 4.82 -10.41
C TYR A 84 17.96 4.89 -9.02
N THR A 85 18.05 6.09 -8.43
CA THR A 85 18.65 6.30 -7.11
C THR A 85 17.90 5.52 -6.04
N GLN A 86 16.58 5.64 -5.99
CA GLN A 86 15.76 4.89 -5.03
C GLN A 86 15.82 3.37 -5.27
N PHE A 87 15.85 2.93 -6.54
CA PHE A 87 16.00 1.53 -6.89
C PHE A 87 17.32 0.97 -6.36
N LYS A 88 18.43 1.67 -6.63
CA LYS A 88 19.76 1.31 -6.15
C LYS A 88 19.81 1.23 -4.63
N GLU A 89 19.31 2.24 -3.93
CA GLU A 89 19.26 2.26 -2.46
C GLU A 89 18.47 1.07 -1.91
N THR A 90 17.39 0.67 -2.60
CA THR A 90 16.63 -0.52 -2.25
C THR A 90 17.45 -1.78 -2.44
N GLU A 91 18.10 -1.96 -3.59
CA GLU A 91 18.92 -3.14 -3.87
C GLU A 91 20.10 -3.28 -2.88
N ASP A 92 20.74 -2.18 -2.53
CA ASP A 92 21.81 -2.16 -1.53
C ASP A 92 21.28 -2.53 -0.14
N TRP A 93 20.13 -1.98 0.25
CA TRP A 93 19.49 -2.30 1.53
C TRP A 93 19.02 -3.76 1.60
N ARG A 94 18.45 -4.29 0.51
CA ARG A 94 18.02 -5.69 0.40
C ARG A 94 19.20 -6.64 0.59
N LYS A 95 20.33 -6.36 -0.07
CA LYS A 95 21.58 -7.14 0.07
C LYS A 95 22.17 -7.02 1.47
N ALA A 96 22.19 -5.83 2.05
CA ALA A 96 22.77 -5.61 3.37
C ALA A 96 21.97 -6.30 4.51
N ASN A 97 20.67 -6.54 4.30
CA ASN A 97 19.79 -7.19 5.26
C ASN A 97 19.34 -8.60 4.86
N ASP A 98 19.97 -9.20 3.84
CA ASP A 98 19.66 -10.54 3.33
C ASP A 98 18.14 -10.79 3.17
N ILE A 99 17.39 -9.84 2.58
CA ILE A 99 15.91 -9.87 2.59
C ILE A 99 15.33 -11.12 1.92
N ASP A 100 15.96 -11.62 0.86
CA ASP A 100 15.53 -12.88 0.22
C ASP A 100 15.75 -14.08 1.16
N VAL A 101 16.89 -14.14 1.86
CA VAL A 101 17.16 -15.18 2.86
C VAL A 101 16.19 -15.07 4.02
N LEU A 102 15.86 -13.85 4.45
CA LEU A 102 14.88 -13.61 5.50
C LEU A 102 13.54 -14.26 5.12
N TYR A 103 13.05 -13.99 3.93
CA TYR A 103 11.77 -14.53 3.47
C TYR A 103 11.79 -16.06 3.34
N ASP A 104 12.87 -16.61 2.76
CA ASP A 104 13.01 -18.05 2.56
C ASP A 104 13.27 -18.84 3.85
N THR A 105 13.76 -18.17 4.90
CA THR A 105 14.25 -18.86 6.10
C THR A 105 13.59 -18.45 7.42
N ILE A 106 12.64 -17.51 7.41
CA ILE A 106 11.92 -17.11 8.62
C ILE A 106 11.11 -18.27 9.21
N GLU A 107 11.21 -18.45 10.54
CA GLU A 107 10.42 -19.41 11.29
C GLU A 107 8.93 -19.03 11.29
N LEU A 108 8.08 -20.04 11.09
CA LEU A 108 6.62 -19.87 10.96
C LEU A 108 6.00 -19.15 12.16
N ASN A 109 6.46 -19.46 13.38
CA ASN A 109 5.96 -18.80 14.59
C ASN A 109 6.29 -17.30 14.60
N ALA A 110 7.49 -16.91 14.13
CA ALA A 110 7.91 -15.53 14.05
C ALA A 110 7.12 -14.79 12.97
N TYR A 111 6.88 -15.42 11.82
CA TYR A 111 6.03 -14.87 10.76
C TYR A 111 4.60 -14.66 11.26
N ASP A 112 4.00 -15.66 11.93
CA ASP A 112 2.64 -15.61 12.46
C ASP A 112 2.47 -14.54 13.53
N PHE A 113 3.48 -14.37 14.36
CA PHE A 113 3.50 -13.31 15.35
C PHE A 113 3.59 -11.93 14.68
N SER A 114 4.48 -11.76 13.69
CA SER A 114 4.58 -10.53 12.90
C SER A 114 3.28 -10.18 12.19
N ARG A 115 2.60 -11.15 11.57
CA ARG A 115 1.31 -10.96 10.91
C ARG A 115 0.28 -10.29 11.82
N ARG A 116 0.28 -10.62 13.11
CA ARG A 116 -0.66 -10.07 14.10
C ARG A 116 -0.40 -8.61 14.46
N LEU A 117 0.76 -8.07 14.08
CA LEU A 117 1.17 -6.71 14.41
C LEU A 117 0.97 -5.69 13.29
N TYR A 118 0.66 -6.18 12.10
CA TYR A 118 0.60 -5.40 10.87
C TYR A 118 -0.67 -5.71 10.09
N PRO A 119 -0.95 -4.98 8.98
CA PRO A 119 -2.09 -5.28 8.13
C PRO A 119 -2.05 -6.73 7.61
N GLN A 120 -3.22 -7.36 7.58
CA GLN A 120 -3.39 -8.76 7.18
C GLN A 120 -4.33 -8.87 5.99
N TRP A 121 -3.94 -9.68 5.00
CA TRP A 121 -4.83 -9.97 3.89
C TRP A 121 -6.04 -10.76 4.36
N THR A 122 -7.23 -10.29 4.02
CA THR A 122 -8.48 -10.95 4.42
C THR A 122 -8.79 -12.19 3.59
N GLY A 123 -7.98 -12.47 2.55
CA GLY A 123 -8.31 -13.45 1.51
C GLY A 123 -9.35 -12.92 0.51
N ARG A 124 -9.62 -11.61 0.51
CA ARG A 124 -10.54 -10.94 -0.43
C ARG A 124 -9.84 -9.83 -1.21
N ARG A 125 -10.58 -9.23 -2.16
CA ARG A 125 -10.13 -8.12 -3.01
C ARG A 125 -11.16 -6.98 -3.01
N ASP A 126 -10.71 -5.78 -3.36
CA ASP A 126 -11.57 -4.67 -3.74
C ASP A 126 -12.25 -4.94 -5.11
N ARG A 127 -13.11 -4.02 -5.57
CA ARG A 127 -13.83 -4.16 -6.86
C ARG A 127 -12.90 -4.21 -8.09
N ARG A 128 -11.68 -3.68 -8.00
CA ARG A 128 -10.69 -3.71 -9.08
C ARG A 128 -9.78 -4.94 -9.04
N GLY A 129 -10.01 -5.85 -8.08
CA GLY A 129 -9.17 -7.03 -7.88
C GLY A 129 -7.90 -6.78 -7.05
N ILE A 130 -7.78 -5.63 -6.37
CA ILE A 130 -6.65 -5.31 -5.50
C ILE A 130 -6.84 -6.02 -4.15
N PRO A 131 -5.82 -6.71 -3.59
CA PRO A 131 -5.98 -7.45 -2.33
C PRO A 131 -6.37 -6.53 -1.17
N LEU A 132 -7.37 -6.96 -0.39
CA LEU A 132 -7.92 -6.23 0.75
C LEU A 132 -7.23 -6.64 2.05
N TYR A 133 -6.66 -5.66 2.74
CA TYR A 133 -5.99 -5.83 4.03
C TYR A 133 -6.78 -5.14 5.14
N VAL A 134 -6.73 -5.72 6.34
CA VAL A 134 -7.30 -5.15 7.57
C VAL A 134 -6.22 -5.04 8.63
N PHE A 135 -6.24 -3.94 9.38
CA PHE A 135 -5.34 -3.72 10.52
C PHE A 135 -6.09 -3.16 11.72
N GLU A 136 -6.15 -3.92 12.82
CA GLU A 136 -6.74 -3.45 14.08
C GLU A 136 -5.66 -2.99 15.06
N VAL A 137 -5.46 -1.67 15.15
CA VAL A 137 -4.38 -1.07 15.94
C VAL A 137 -4.57 -1.28 17.44
N LYS A 138 -5.81 -1.42 17.91
CA LYS A 138 -6.11 -1.65 19.34
C LYS A 138 -5.39 -2.89 19.89
N THR A 139 -5.15 -3.89 19.04
CA THR A 139 -4.44 -5.13 19.41
C THR A 139 -2.96 -4.92 19.74
N LEU A 140 -2.38 -3.79 19.33
CA LEU A 140 -1.00 -3.41 19.62
C LEU A 140 -0.84 -2.76 21.00
N ASP A 141 -1.10 -3.51 22.06
CA ASP A 141 -0.79 -3.00 23.41
C ASP A 141 0.73 -3.01 23.70
N SER A 142 1.15 -2.28 24.74
CA SER A 142 2.56 -2.20 25.12
C SER A 142 3.20 -3.57 25.39
N LYS A 143 2.42 -4.55 25.87
CA LYS A 143 2.92 -5.89 26.15
C LYS A 143 3.23 -6.63 24.86
N THR A 144 2.32 -6.58 23.89
CA THR A 144 2.44 -7.22 22.58
C THR A 144 3.62 -6.66 21.80
N VAL A 145 3.80 -5.34 21.79
CA VAL A 145 4.94 -4.70 21.12
C VAL A 145 6.26 -4.97 21.85
N HIS A 146 6.27 -4.95 23.18
CA HIS A 146 7.49 -5.30 23.91
C HIS A 146 7.91 -6.75 23.69
N GLU A 147 6.95 -7.69 23.68
CA GLU A 147 7.20 -9.08 23.34
C GLU A 147 7.71 -9.22 21.90
N TYR A 148 7.15 -8.45 20.97
CA TYR A 148 7.66 -8.37 19.60
C TYR A 148 9.12 -7.98 19.55
N GLU A 149 9.46 -6.83 20.13
CA GLU A 149 10.81 -6.29 20.10
C GLU A 149 11.78 -7.24 20.79
N LYS A 150 11.39 -7.83 21.92
CA LYS A 150 12.18 -8.84 22.64
C LYS A 150 12.45 -10.08 21.79
N VAL A 151 11.43 -10.64 21.14
CA VAL A 151 11.58 -11.81 20.26
C VAL A 151 12.38 -11.45 19.00
N GLY A 152 12.19 -10.24 18.45
CA GLY A 152 12.91 -9.74 17.28
C GLY A 152 14.35 -9.37 17.54
N ALA A 153 14.71 -9.05 18.78
CA ALA A 153 16.10 -8.83 19.17
C ALA A 153 16.92 -10.13 19.13
N SER A 154 16.25 -11.30 19.19
CA SER A 154 16.94 -12.57 18.95
C SER A 154 17.17 -12.76 17.44
N SER A 155 18.42 -13.02 17.03
CA SER A 155 18.77 -13.28 15.63
C SER A 155 18.36 -14.68 15.14
N THR A 156 17.55 -15.40 15.92
CA THR A 156 17.27 -16.83 15.68
C THR A 156 15.98 -17.06 14.89
N PHE A 157 15.26 -16.01 14.48
CA PHE A 157 14.01 -16.18 13.73
C PHE A 157 14.22 -16.43 12.24
N SER A 158 15.44 -16.23 11.69
CA SER A 158 15.79 -16.53 10.30
C SER A 158 17.31 -16.68 10.16
N LYS A 159 17.79 -17.08 8.98
CA LYS A 159 19.22 -17.14 8.64
C LYS A 159 19.78 -15.83 8.06
N ALA A 160 18.96 -14.79 7.93
CA ALA A 160 19.35 -13.52 7.36
C ALA A 160 20.29 -12.74 8.29
N LYS A 161 21.25 -12.01 7.70
CA LYS A 161 22.05 -11.02 8.40
C LYS A 161 21.34 -9.67 8.38
N SER A 162 21.65 -8.83 9.36
CA SER A 162 21.22 -7.43 9.39
C SER A 162 22.40 -6.52 9.10
N ASP A 163 22.11 -5.36 8.49
CA ASP A 163 23.06 -4.26 8.31
C ASP A 163 23.48 -3.58 9.63
N GLY A 164 22.87 -3.96 10.77
CA GLY A 164 23.08 -3.38 12.10
C GLY A 164 22.46 -2.00 12.30
N LYS A 165 21.79 -1.44 11.28
CA LYS A 165 21.16 -0.12 11.27
C LYS A 165 19.64 -0.22 11.23
N THR A 166 19.12 -1.21 10.51
CA THR A 166 17.70 -1.53 10.41
C THR A 166 17.29 -2.34 11.65
N PRO A 167 16.34 -1.87 12.46
CA PRO A 167 15.93 -2.61 13.66
C PRO A 167 15.45 -4.02 13.31
N SER A 168 16.00 -5.05 13.95
CA SER A 168 15.67 -6.47 13.67
C SER A 168 14.17 -6.78 13.79
N GLY A 169 13.48 -6.09 14.71
CA GLY A 169 12.04 -6.15 14.82
C GLY A 169 11.33 -5.69 13.54
N LEU A 170 11.80 -4.63 12.89
CA LEU A 170 11.23 -4.13 11.64
C LEU A 170 11.62 -5.00 10.44
N LEU A 171 12.70 -5.77 10.48
CA LEU A 171 13.02 -6.71 9.39
C LEU A 171 11.89 -7.71 9.15
N ARG A 172 11.25 -8.22 10.20
CA ARG A 172 10.14 -9.17 10.03
C ARG A 172 8.88 -8.56 9.39
N LEU A 173 8.70 -7.23 9.46
CA LEU A 173 7.66 -6.53 8.67
C LEU A 173 7.90 -6.76 7.18
N PHE A 174 9.15 -6.77 6.75
CA PHE A 174 9.49 -6.95 5.35
C PHE A 174 9.30 -8.37 4.85
N ALA A 175 9.29 -9.37 5.72
CA ALA A 175 8.80 -10.70 5.34
C ALA A 175 7.31 -10.65 4.93
N LEU A 176 6.50 -9.75 5.53
CA LEU A 176 5.10 -9.55 5.13
C LEU A 176 4.98 -8.76 3.81
N TYR A 177 5.86 -7.78 3.58
CA TYR A 177 5.93 -7.08 2.28
C TYR A 177 6.37 -8.03 1.15
N GLU A 178 7.34 -8.90 1.40
CA GLU A 178 7.72 -9.94 0.45
C GLU A 178 6.56 -10.91 0.18
N ASN A 179 5.73 -11.24 1.17
CA ASN A 179 4.51 -12.02 0.92
C ASN A 179 3.50 -11.24 0.07
N LEU A 180 3.30 -9.95 0.36
CA LEU A 180 2.45 -9.08 -0.46
C LEU A 180 2.90 -9.09 -1.93
N THR A 181 4.19 -8.91 -2.21
CA THR A 181 4.72 -8.78 -3.57
C THR A 181 4.98 -10.12 -4.28
N ARG A 182 5.24 -11.21 -3.56
CA ARG A 182 5.59 -12.54 -4.13
C ARG A 182 4.45 -13.55 -4.08
N PHE A 183 3.39 -13.28 -3.31
CA PHE A 183 2.22 -14.15 -3.18
C PHE A 183 0.91 -13.44 -3.49
N ASN A 184 0.52 -12.42 -2.73
CA ASN A 184 -0.82 -11.82 -2.83
C ASN A 184 -1.03 -11.09 -4.16
N MET A 185 -0.11 -10.20 -4.53
CA MET A 185 -0.16 -9.42 -5.77
C MET A 185 -0.06 -10.31 -7.03
N PRO A 186 0.89 -11.28 -7.12
CA PRO A 186 0.93 -12.20 -8.25
C PRO A 186 -0.30 -13.09 -8.34
N PHE A 187 -0.85 -13.55 -7.21
CA PHE A 187 -2.10 -14.32 -7.20
C PHE A 187 -3.25 -13.50 -7.78
N CYS A 188 -3.47 -12.28 -7.29
CA CYS A 188 -4.54 -11.41 -7.76
C CYS A 188 -4.37 -11.04 -9.24
N THR A 189 -3.13 -10.99 -9.74
CA THR A 189 -2.82 -10.74 -11.15
C THR A 189 -3.33 -11.86 -12.07
N GLN A 190 -3.33 -13.12 -11.61
CA GLN A 190 -3.83 -14.26 -12.41
C GLN A 190 -5.37 -14.36 -12.45
N LEU A 191 -6.07 -13.57 -11.64
CA LEU A 191 -7.52 -13.61 -11.58
C LEU A 191 -8.12 -12.62 -12.59
N LEU A 192 -8.95 -13.13 -13.49
CA LEU A 192 -9.50 -12.39 -14.63
C LEU A 192 -10.83 -11.69 -14.33
N ASP A 193 -11.42 -11.92 -13.15
CA ASP A 193 -12.71 -11.38 -12.72
C ASP A 193 -12.57 -9.93 -12.18
N ARG A 194 -12.07 -9.02 -13.03
CA ARG A 194 -11.83 -7.60 -12.73
C ARG A 194 -11.81 -6.78 -14.02
N ASP A 195 -12.00 -5.47 -13.90
CA ASP A 195 -12.17 -4.56 -15.05
C ASP A 195 -10.95 -4.49 -15.99
N PHE A 196 -9.74 -4.62 -15.45
CA PHE A 196 -8.48 -4.52 -16.20
C PHE A 196 -7.61 -5.77 -16.03
N PRO A 197 -8.04 -6.95 -16.52
CA PRO A 197 -7.35 -8.23 -16.29
C PRO A 197 -5.96 -8.28 -16.94
N GLU A 198 -5.70 -7.45 -17.93
CA GLU A 198 -4.41 -7.27 -18.62
C GLU A 198 -3.40 -6.42 -17.83
N VAL A 199 -3.83 -5.74 -16.77
CA VAL A 199 -2.98 -4.90 -15.93
C VAL A 199 -2.57 -5.66 -14.68
N PRO A 200 -1.27 -5.79 -14.36
CA PRO A 200 -0.84 -6.54 -13.18
C PRO A 200 -1.20 -5.80 -11.90
N ILE A 201 -1.61 -6.54 -10.87
CA ILE A 201 -1.93 -5.99 -9.55
C ILE A 201 -0.61 -5.74 -8.81
N THR A 202 -0.31 -4.48 -8.53
CA THR A 202 0.88 -4.06 -7.76
C THR A 202 0.53 -3.23 -6.53
N LEU A 203 -0.72 -3.29 -6.08
CA LEU A 203 -1.27 -2.40 -5.06
C LEU A 203 -1.96 -3.18 -3.94
N SER A 204 -2.26 -2.49 -2.84
CA SER A 204 -3.05 -3.01 -1.72
C SER A 204 -4.06 -1.97 -1.24
N THR A 205 -5.25 -2.44 -0.87
CA THR A 205 -6.32 -1.64 -0.26
C THR A 205 -6.38 -1.99 1.22
N ASN A 206 -6.34 -0.99 2.10
CA ASN A 206 -6.19 -1.21 3.54
C ASN A 206 -7.36 -0.59 4.32
N ILE A 207 -7.97 -1.34 5.24
CA ILE A 207 -8.85 -0.83 6.28
C ILE A 207 -8.06 -0.81 7.59
N VAL A 208 -7.89 0.36 8.18
CA VAL A 208 -7.15 0.56 9.43
C VAL A 208 -8.12 1.00 10.52
N ASP A 209 -8.40 0.10 11.44
CA ASP A 209 -9.30 0.32 12.57
C ASP A 209 -8.52 0.76 13.80
N ILE A 210 -8.75 2.02 14.19
CA ILE A 210 -8.18 2.64 15.38
C ILE A 210 -9.21 2.81 16.50
N SER A 211 -10.36 2.13 16.41
CA SER A 211 -11.38 2.13 17.46
C SER A 211 -10.79 1.67 18.79
N GLY A 212 -10.99 2.49 19.83
CA GLY A 212 -10.53 2.18 21.18
C GLY A 212 -9.02 2.29 21.40
N VAL A 213 -8.26 2.82 20.44
CA VAL A 213 -6.86 3.20 20.64
C VAL A 213 -6.82 4.45 21.51
N GLY A 214 -6.16 4.35 22.67
CA GLY A 214 -5.95 5.50 23.55
C GLY A 214 -4.77 6.37 23.10
N LEU A 215 -4.77 7.65 23.49
CA LEU A 215 -3.68 8.59 23.16
C LEU A 215 -2.31 8.08 23.64
N LYS A 216 -2.24 7.53 24.87
CA LYS A 216 -1.01 6.93 25.42
C LYS A 216 -0.51 5.76 24.57
N GLN A 217 -1.39 4.86 24.15
CA GLN A 217 -1.05 3.74 23.29
C GLN A 217 -0.50 4.23 21.96
N PHE A 218 -1.16 5.20 21.32
CA PHE A 218 -0.67 5.80 20.08
C PHE A 218 0.75 6.36 20.24
N TRP A 219 1.01 7.14 21.30
CA TRP A 219 2.35 7.70 21.52
C TRP A 219 3.42 6.64 21.76
N ASN A 220 3.09 5.55 22.43
CA ASN A 220 4.00 4.41 22.60
C ASN A 220 4.33 3.75 21.25
N LEU A 221 3.38 3.70 20.32
CA LEU A 221 3.54 3.08 19.00
C LEU A 221 4.16 4.00 17.95
N LYS A 222 4.13 5.32 18.18
CA LYS A 222 4.48 6.34 17.18
C LYS A 222 5.83 6.08 16.52
N GLN A 223 6.88 5.81 17.29
CA GLN A 223 8.23 5.63 16.75
C GLN A 223 8.32 4.40 15.85
N HIS A 224 7.72 3.29 16.29
CA HIS A 224 7.64 2.07 15.52
C HIS A 224 6.89 2.28 14.19
N MET A 225 5.71 2.89 14.25
CA MET A 225 4.88 3.17 13.06
C MET A 225 5.58 4.11 12.09
N GLN A 226 6.23 5.16 12.60
CA GLN A 226 6.99 6.11 11.79
C GLN A 226 8.16 5.42 11.08
N ALA A 227 8.95 4.63 11.80
CA ALA A 227 10.08 3.90 11.22
C ALA A 227 9.60 2.89 10.16
N ALA A 228 8.57 2.10 10.46
CA ALA A 228 7.95 1.17 9.51
C ALA A 228 7.48 1.87 8.23
N SER A 229 6.81 3.01 8.38
CA SER A 229 6.31 3.81 7.25
C SER A 229 7.44 4.36 6.38
N GLN A 230 8.48 4.94 6.99
CA GLN A 230 9.61 5.51 6.25
C GLN A 230 10.36 4.43 5.46
N LEU A 231 10.59 3.29 6.09
CA LEU A 231 11.23 2.12 5.50
C LEU A 231 10.41 1.51 4.36
N ALA A 232 9.09 1.41 4.51
CA ALA A 232 8.19 0.96 3.46
C ALA A 232 8.19 1.93 2.25
N THR A 233 8.09 3.24 2.49
CA THR A 233 8.15 4.25 1.42
C THR A 233 9.49 4.24 0.69
N ALA A 234 10.59 3.99 1.40
CA ALA A 234 11.92 3.93 0.81
C ALA A 234 12.09 2.71 -0.10
N HIS A 235 11.67 1.51 0.35
CA HIS A 235 12.05 0.23 -0.27
C HIS A 235 10.90 -0.52 -0.96
N TYR A 236 9.66 -0.20 -0.66
CA TYR A 236 8.47 -0.77 -1.30
C TYR A 236 7.55 0.37 -1.80
N PRO A 237 8.07 1.26 -2.66
CA PRO A 237 7.28 2.37 -3.17
C PRO A 237 6.09 1.87 -3.99
N GLU A 238 5.02 2.69 -4.00
CA GLU A 238 3.85 2.50 -4.87
C GLU A 238 3.19 1.11 -4.78
N THR A 239 3.15 0.54 -3.57
CA THR A 239 2.38 -0.69 -3.24
C THR A 239 1.04 -0.40 -2.56
N LEU A 240 0.72 0.87 -2.32
CA LEU A 240 -0.49 1.31 -1.63
C LEU A 240 -1.45 2.03 -2.59
N ASP A 241 -2.69 1.53 -2.66
CA ASP A 241 -3.77 2.17 -3.40
C ASP A 241 -4.59 3.08 -2.50
N ARG A 242 -5.19 2.54 -1.42
CA ARG A 242 -6.08 3.29 -0.52
C ARG A 242 -5.93 2.84 0.92
N ILE A 243 -6.10 3.77 1.86
CA ILE A 243 -6.26 3.49 3.28
C ILE A 243 -7.57 4.09 3.77
N PHE A 244 -8.43 3.27 4.37
CA PHE A 244 -9.62 3.71 5.09
C PHE A 244 -9.34 3.64 6.59
N ILE A 245 -9.15 4.79 7.23
CA ILE A 245 -9.02 4.91 8.68
C ILE A 245 -10.40 5.04 9.29
N ILE A 246 -10.75 4.12 10.17
CA ILE A 246 -12.07 4.05 10.81
C ILE A 246 -11.95 4.03 12.33
N GLY A 247 -13.00 4.44 13.02
CA GLY A 247 -13.00 4.47 14.49
C GLY A 247 -12.09 5.56 15.07
N ALA A 248 -11.78 6.59 14.29
CA ALA A 248 -10.91 7.68 14.69
C ALA A 248 -11.46 8.40 15.93
N PRO A 249 -10.74 8.37 17.07
CA PRO A 249 -11.18 9.08 18.27
C PRO A 249 -11.10 10.60 18.06
N ALA A 250 -11.76 11.37 18.92
CA ALA A 250 -11.79 12.84 18.81
C ALA A 250 -10.39 13.50 18.75
N PHE A 251 -9.38 12.89 19.39
CA PHE A 251 -7.99 13.38 19.35
C PHE A 251 -7.25 13.05 18.04
N PHE A 252 -7.81 12.23 17.15
CA PHE A 252 -7.13 11.74 15.96
C PHE A 252 -6.81 12.85 14.97
N SER A 253 -7.61 13.92 14.91
CA SER A 253 -7.31 15.10 14.09
C SER A 253 -5.94 15.71 14.44
N THR A 254 -5.60 15.77 15.72
CA THR A 254 -4.28 16.19 16.21
C THR A 254 -3.21 15.22 15.74
N VAL A 255 -3.41 13.92 15.93
CA VAL A 255 -2.47 12.86 15.53
C VAL A 255 -2.21 12.90 14.01
N TRP A 256 -3.27 13.06 13.22
CA TRP A 256 -3.20 13.13 11.76
C TRP A 256 -2.30 14.28 11.28
N GLY A 257 -2.31 15.42 11.98
CA GLY A 257 -1.40 16.53 11.70
C GLY A 257 0.09 16.15 11.71
N TRP A 258 0.47 15.14 12.51
CA TRP A 258 1.82 14.57 12.55
C TRP A 258 2.00 13.45 11.53
N VAL A 259 1.07 12.49 11.51
CA VAL A 259 1.15 11.28 10.66
C VAL A 259 1.24 11.64 9.18
N LYS A 260 0.50 12.66 8.72
CA LYS A 260 0.53 13.09 7.32
C LYS A 260 1.92 13.54 6.85
N ARG A 261 2.83 13.93 7.75
CA ARG A 261 4.22 14.32 7.41
C ARG A 261 5.14 13.13 7.16
N TRP A 262 4.68 11.91 7.47
CA TRP A 262 5.44 10.68 7.23
C TRP A 262 5.31 10.19 5.79
N PHE A 263 4.34 10.74 5.05
CA PHE A 263 3.96 10.34 3.70
C PHE A 263 4.14 11.51 2.74
N ASP A 264 4.39 11.19 1.47
CA ASP A 264 4.36 12.19 0.40
C ASP A 264 2.90 12.61 0.10
N PRO A 265 2.67 13.76 -0.57
CA PRO A 265 1.32 14.26 -0.83
C PRO A 265 0.39 13.32 -1.61
N ILE A 266 0.93 12.48 -2.50
CA ILE A 266 0.13 11.51 -3.29
C ILE A 266 -0.36 10.39 -2.38
N THR A 267 0.50 9.90 -1.48
CA THR A 267 0.08 8.91 -0.48
C THR A 267 -0.96 9.49 0.48
N VAL A 268 -0.83 10.76 0.88
CA VAL A 268 -1.82 11.43 1.75
C VAL A 268 -3.20 11.55 1.07
N SER A 269 -3.27 11.81 -0.24
CA SER A 269 -4.55 11.92 -0.96
C SER A 269 -5.30 10.59 -1.10
N LYS A 270 -4.61 9.46 -0.91
CA LYS A 270 -5.16 8.09 -0.90
C LYS A 270 -5.75 7.68 0.47
N ILE A 271 -5.63 8.52 1.50
CA ILE A 271 -6.05 8.22 2.88
C ILE A 271 -7.41 8.87 3.18
N PHE A 272 -8.38 8.03 3.55
CA PHE A 272 -9.73 8.41 3.93
C PHE A 272 -9.92 8.24 5.43
N ILE A 273 -10.22 9.32 6.16
CA ILE A 273 -10.58 9.23 7.58
C ILE A 273 -12.10 9.30 7.67
N LEU A 274 -12.71 8.20 8.10
CA LEU A 274 -14.16 8.01 8.06
C LEU A 274 -14.77 8.12 9.46
N GLY A 275 -15.83 8.92 9.58
CA GLY A 275 -16.76 8.88 10.69
C GLY A 275 -17.59 7.60 10.70
N SER A 276 -18.04 7.16 11.88
CA SER A 276 -18.73 5.86 12.04
C SER A 276 -19.96 5.68 11.15
N HIS A 277 -20.68 6.76 10.83
CA HIS A 277 -21.90 6.72 10.02
C HIS A 277 -21.63 6.57 8.52
N GLU A 278 -20.44 6.91 8.05
CA GLU A 278 -20.06 6.83 6.63
C GLU A 278 -19.21 5.60 6.28
N VAL A 279 -18.68 4.87 7.28
CA VAL A 279 -17.80 3.70 7.08
C VAL A 279 -18.36 2.75 6.03
N LYS A 280 -19.58 2.22 6.24
CA LYS A 280 -20.19 1.26 5.33
C LYS A 280 -20.36 1.86 3.93
N THR A 281 -21.03 3.00 3.83
CA THR A 281 -21.37 3.65 2.55
C THR A 281 -20.15 3.99 1.72
N VAL A 282 -19.05 4.42 2.35
CA VAL A 282 -17.79 4.73 1.64
C VAL A 282 -17.05 3.46 1.25
N LEU A 283 -16.96 2.45 2.13
CA LEU A 283 -16.32 1.18 1.78
C LEU A 283 -17.02 0.49 0.60
N GLU A 284 -18.35 0.49 0.55
CA GLU A 284 -19.13 -0.15 -0.52
C GLU A 284 -18.90 0.44 -1.92
N GLN A 285 -18.43 1.70 -2.00
CA GLN A 285 -18.04 2.33 -3.26
C GLN A 285 -16.81 1.67 -3.88
N TYR A 286 -15.93 1.09 -3.06
CA TYR A 286 -14.64 0.53 -3.49
C TYR A 286 -14.55 -0.99 -3.34
N ILE A 287 -15.31 -1.56 -2.39
CA ILE A 287 -15.23 -2.97 -1.99
C ILE A 287 -16.64 -3.55 -2.08
N GLU A 288 -16.79 -4.75 -2.66
CA GLU A 288 -18.07 -5.45 -2.63
C GLU A 288 -18.50 -5.78 -1.19
N PRO A 289 -19.79 -5.63 -0.81
CA PRO A 289 -20.26 -5.92 0.55
C PRO A 289 -19.81 -7.29 1.10
N ARG A 290 -19.81 -8.32 0.25
CA ARG A 290 -19.35 -9.69 0.58
C ARG A 290 -17.86 -9.81 0.93
N ASN A 291 -17.07 -8.79 0.60
CA ASN A 291 -15.63 -8.71 0.88
C ASN A 291 -15.32 -7.79 2.07
N ILE A 292 -16.28 -6.99 2.55
CA ILE A 292 -16.12 -6.14 3.71
C ILE A 292 -16.42 -6.95 4.98
N PRO A 293 -15.53 -6.97 6.01
CA PRO A 293 -15.81 -7.62 7.29
C PRO A 293 -17.15 -7.17 7.90
N LYS A 294 -17.91 -8.11 8.49
CA LYS A 294 -19.19 -7.82 9.17
C LYS A 294 -19.10 -6.69 10.19
N LYS A 295 -17.97 -6.60 10.92
CA LYS A 295 -17.66 -5.53 11.87
C LYS A 295 -17.77 -4.12 11.25
N TYR A 296 -17.55 -3.99 9.95
CA TYR A 296 -17.58 -2.72 9.21
C TYR A 296 -18.82 -2.58 8.32
N GLY A 297 -19.84 -3.41 8.54
CA GLY A 297 -21.14 -3.33 7.87
C GLY A 297 -21.28 -4.15 6.60
N GLY A 298 -20.29 -5.00 6.27
CA GLY A 298 -20.35 -5.94 5.16
C GLY A 298 -20.85 -7.33 5.55
N GLU A 299 -20.50 -8.33 4.74
CA GLU A 299 -20.98 -9.71 4.89
C GLU A 299 -19.85 -10.72 5.12
N LEU A 300 -18.58 -10.31 4.99
CA LEU A 300 -17.43 -11.20 5.17
C LEU A 300 -17.31 -11.63 6.63
N ASP A 301 -17.32 -12.94 6.84
CA ASP A 301 -16.97 -13.56 8.12
C ASP A 301 -15.44 -13.61 8.25
N TYR A 302 -14.88 -12.61 8.92
CA TYR A 302 -13.45 -12.45 9.15
C TYR A 302 -13.20 -11.64 10.43
N ASN A 303 -12.36 -12.17 11.32
CA ASN A 303 -11.83 -11.45 12.47
C ASN A 303 -10.33 -11.22 12.30
N PHE A 304 -9.85 -10.05 12.76
CA PHE A 304 -8.42 -9.74 12.70
C PHE A 304 -7.58 -10.76 13.48
N GLY A 305 -6.53 -11.30 12.85
CA GLY A 305 -5.68 -12.35 13.42
C GLY A 305 -5.98 -13.75 12.90
N GLU A 306 -7.14 -13.97 12.25
CA GLU A 306 -7.43 -15.19 11.51
C GLU A 306 -6.61 -15.27 10.22
N LEU A 307 -6.54 -16.45 9.60
CA LEU A 307 -6.00 -16.56 8.24
C LEU A 307 -7.01 -16.00 7.24
N GLY A 308 -6.54 -15.62 6.06
CA GLY A 308 -7.40 -15.14 4.99
C GLY A 308 -8.51 -16.16 4.69
N ASN A 309 -9.73 -15.66 4.56
CA ASN A 309 -10.87 -16.40 4.05
C ASN A 309 -10.81 -16.25 2.51
N PRO A 310 -10.55 -17.30 1.71
CA PRO A 310 -10.46 -17.19 0.24
C PRO A 310 -11.84 -17.04 -0.41
N ASP A 311 -11.97 -16.20 -1.45
CA ASP A 311 -13.27 -15.95 -2.12
C ASP A 311 -13.80 -17.27 -2.73
N PRO A 312 -15.05 -17.69 -2.43
CA PRO A 312 -15.64 -18.89 -3.04
C PRO A 312 -15.64 -18.88 -4.57
N ARG A 313 -15.56 -17.71 -5.21
CA ARG A 313 -15.39 -17.62 -6.68
C ARG A 313 -14.07 -18.21 -7.19
N TRP A 314 -13.12 -18.47 -6.31
CA TRP A 314 -11.85 -19.13 -6.67
C TRP A 314 -11.94 -20.65 -6.68
N ASP A 315 -13.08 -21.22 -6.29
CA ASP A 315 -13.34 -22.65 -6.44
C ASP A 315 -13.23 -23.06 -7.92
N GLY A 316 -12.41 -24.08 -8.20
CA GLY A 316 -12.09 -24.50 -9.56
C GLY A 316 -10.93 -23.73 -10.22
N ILE A 317 -10.57 -22.54 -9.72
CA ILE A 317 -9.35 -21.83 -10.13
C ILE A 317 -8.16 -22.33 -9.29
N VAL A 318 -8.34 -22.39 -7.98
CA VAL A 318 -7.32 -22.85 -7.02
C VAL A 318 -7.48 -24.34 -6.78
N ALA A 319 -6.53 -25.13 -7.28
CA ALA A 319 -6.48 -26.56 -7.05
C ALA A 319 -5.54 -26.85 -5.87
N PHE A 320 -6.08 -26.96 -4.66
CA PHE A 320 -5.28 -27.32 -3.48
C PHE A 320 -4.74 -28.75 -3.58
N GLU A 321 -3.49 -28.93 -3.13
CA GLU A 321 -2.75 -30.19 -3.17
C GLU A 321 -2.44 -30.67 -1.74
N ASN A 322 -1.94 -31.90 -1.59
CA ASN A 322 -1.36 -32.40 -0.33
C ASN A 322 -2.23 -32.24 0.94
N GLY A 323 -3.55 -32.29 0.80
CA GLY A 323 -4.50 -32.17 1.91
C GLY A 323 -4.79 -30.74 2.36
N TYR A 324 -4.22 -29.72 1.71
CA TYR A 324 -4.60 -28.33 1.94
C TYR A 324 -6.01 -28.07 1.41
N LYS A 325 -6.73 -27.15 2.07
CA LYS A 325 -8.06 -26.67 1.68
C LYS A 325 -8.15 -25.14 1.67
N THR A 326 -7.09 -24.48 2.12
CA THR A 326 -6.94 -23.03 2.20
C THR A 326 -5.44 -22.74 2.20
N PHE A 327 -5.07 -21.48 2.01
CA PHE A 327 -3.69 -21.03 2.13
C PHE A 327 -3.24 -21.12 3.59
N PRO A 328 -2.15 -21.86 3.90
CA PRO A 328 -1.63 -21.91 5.25
C PRO A 328 -0.91 -20.61 5.61
N SER A 329 -0.59 -20.44 6.89
CA SER A 329 0.23 -19.32 7.32
C SER A 329 1.70 -19.47 6.89
N GLY A 330 2.44 -18.38 7.00
CA GLY A 330 3.85 -18.28 6.67
C GLY A 330 4.13 -17.73 5.27
N PRO A 331 5.42 -17.65 4.91
CA PRO A 331 5.86 -17.30 3.56
C PRO A 331 5.31 -18.28 2.52
N LEU A 332 4.77 -17.74 1.44
CA LEU A 332 4.25 -18.47 0.28
C LEU A 332 4.82 -17.80 -0.97
N MET A 333 5.06 -18.57 -2.03
CA MET A 333 5.47 -17.98 -3.31
C MET A 333 4.92 -18.76 -4.49
N TRP A 334 4.70 -18.06 -5.60
CA TRP A 334 4.35 -18.67 -6.88
C TRP A 334 5.60 -19.01 -7.68
N GLN A 335 5.59 -20.17 -8.32
CA GLN A 335 6.63 -20.62 -9.24
C GLN A 335 5.96 -21.13 -10.51
N ASP A 336 6.65 -21.03 -11.63
CA ASP A 336 6.20 -21.65 -12.87
C ASP A 336 6.19 -23.18 -12.73
N ASP A 337 5.06 -23.79 -13.12
CA ASP A 337 4.91 -25.23 -13.24
C ASP A 337 4.80 -25.63 -14.73
N THR A 338 4.78 -26.92 -15.00
CA THR A 338 4.56 -27.45 -16.34
C THR A 338 3.16 -27.07 -16.87
N GLY A 339 3.07 -26.78 -18.17
CA GLY A 339 1.78 -26.65 -18.86
C GLY A 339 0.99 -25.36 -18.63
N GLY A 340 1.65 -24.23 -18.38
CA GLY A 340 0.96 -22.93 -18.27
C GLY A 340 0.22 -22.74 -16.95
N ARG A 341 0.73 -23.35 -15.88
CA ARG A 341 0.21 -23.20 -14.51
C ARG A 341 1.27 -22.60 -13.60
N LEU A 342 0.83 -22.01 -12.50
CA LEU A 342 1.68 -21.63 -11.38
C LEU A 342 1.43 -22.58 -10.21
N VAL A 343 2.49 -22.92 -9.48
CA VAL A 343 2.43 -23.66 -8.22
C VAL A 343 2.72 -22.72 -7.05
N CYS A 344 1.87 -22.75 -6.03
CA CYS A 344 2.12 -22.12 -4.74
C CYS A 344 2.94 -23.06 -3.86
N VAL A 345 4.09 -22.60 -3.40
CA VAL A 345 5.00 -23.36 -2.54
C VAL A 345 5.16 -22.64 -1.22
N ALA A 346 5.08 -23.37 -0.11
CA ALA A 346 5.41 -22.83 1.21
C ALA A 346 6.91 -22.64 1.37
N LYS A 347 7.31 -21.51 1.95
CA LYS A 347 8.69 -21.16 2.31
C LYS A 347 8.81 -20.94 3.81
N GLY A 348 10.02 -20.59 4.25
CA GLY A 348 10.34 -20.45 5.67
C GLY A 348 10.63 -21.78 6.34
N TYR A 349 10.71 -21.75 7.67
CA TYR A 349 11.04 -22.90 8.50
C TYR A 349 9.92 -23.17 9.49
N LYS A 350 9.82 -24.41 9.94
CA LYS A 350 8.95 -24.80 11.05
C LYS A 350 9.73 -25.76 11.93
N ASP A 351 9.90 -25.36 13.19
CA ASP A 351 10.62 -26.15 14.19
C ASP A 351 12.06 -26.48 13.71
N GLY A 352 12.71 -25.51 13.06
CA GLY A 352 14.06 -25.66 12.50
C GLY A 352 14.14 -26.46 11.19
N GLN A 353 13.03 -26.96 10.65
CA GLN A 353 12.99 -27.68 9.37
C GLN A 353 12.50 -26.78 8.24
N PRO A 354 13.17 -26.79 7.06
CA PRO A 354 12.73 -26.00 5.92
C PRO A 354 11.37 -26.49 5.40
N ARG A 355 10.51 -25.56 5.02
CA ARG A 355 9.23 -25.83 4.36
C ARG A 355 9.41 -25.71 2.84
N HIS A 356 8.83 -26.65 2.11
CA HIS A 356 8.77 -26.62 0.64
C HIS A 356 7.52 -27.33 0.10
N ASP A 357 6.44 -27.32 0.88
CA ASP A 357 5.21 -28.02 0.55
C ASP A 357 4.53 -27.35 -0.64
N ARG A 358 4.09 -28.15 -1.63
CA ARG A 358 3.19 -27.67 -2.68
C ARG A 358 1.80 -27.49 -2.07
N ILE A 359 1.29 -26.27 -2.11
CA ILE A 359 0.03 -25.88 -1.47
C ILE A 359 -1.13 -26.00 -2.44
N CYS A 360 -0.97 -25.44 -3.64
CA CYS A 360 -1.97 -25.48 -4.69
C CYS A 360 -1.36 -25.12 -6.04
N THR A 361 -2.13 -25.32 -7.11
CA THR A 361 -1.83 -24.75 -8.43
C THR A 361 -2.97 -23.88 -8.94
N ILE A 362 -2.62 -22.91 -9.79
CA ILE A 362 -3.55 -22.04 -10.51
C ILE A 362 -3.17 -21.95 -11.99
N PRO A 363 -4.10 -21.62 -12.90
CA PRO A 363 -3.75 -21.25 -14.26
C PRO A 363 -2.83 -20.01 -14.30
N LYS A 364 -1.83 -20.00 -15.17
CA LYS A 364 -1.04 -18.81 -15.50
C LYS A 364 -1.74 -18.07 -16.64
N THR A 365 -2.63 -17.16 -16.29
CA THR A 365 -3.46 -16.41 -17.25
C THR A 365 -2.78 -15.12 -17.71
N TYR A 366 -2.03 -14.47 -16.82
CA TYR A 366 -1.33 -13.23 -17.12
C TYR A 366 -0.02 -13.51 -17.87
N GLY A 367 0.25 -12.71 -18.91
CA GLY A 367 1.45 -12.85 -19.75
C GLY A 367 1.35 -13.96 -20.82
N VAL A 368 0.18 -14.59 -20.96
CA VAL A 368 -0.16 -15.48 -22.09
C VAL A 368 -1.18 -14.73 -22.96
N ALA A 369 -0.80 -14.28 -24.17
CA ALA A 369 -1.68 -13.47 -25.02
C ALA A 369 -2.60 -14.33 -25.93
N PRO A 370 -3.78 -13.82 -26.32
CA PRO A 370 -4.76 -13.07 -25.55
C PRO A 370 -5.84 -14.00 -24.98
N VAL A 371 -6.45 -13.54 -23.87
CA VAL A 371 -7.73 -13.94 -23.27
C VAL A 371 -8.43 -15.07 -24.04
N LEU A 372 -8.38 -16.27 -23.48
CA LEU A 372 -9.27 -17.35 -23.90
C LEU A 372 -10.70 -16.80 -23.96
N ASP A 373 -11.34 -16.89 -25.13
CA ASP A 373 -12.79 -16.84 -25.24
C ASP A 373 -13.34 -17.91 -24.29
N ILE A 374 -13.75 -17.50 -23.09
CA ILE A 374 -14.53 -18.36 -22.20
C ILE A 374 -15.96 -18.25 -22.73
N PRO A 375 -16.53 -19.33 -23.30
CA PRO A 375 -17.90 -19.27 -23.81
C PRO A 375 -18.85 -18.92 -22.65
N GLY A 376 -19.50 -17.75 -22.72
CA GLY A 376 -20.49 -17.32 -21.73
C GLY A 376 -20.12 -16.13 -20.84
N VAL A 377 -19.02 -15.42 -21.09
CA VAL A 377 -18.75 -14.11 -20.47
C VAL A 377 -18.76 -13.04 -21.57
N ASP A 378 -19.91 -12.37 -21.72
CA ASP A 378 -19.98 -11.15 -22.52
C ASP A 378 -19.12 -10.08 -21.83
N VAL A 379 -17.95 -9.78 -22.40
CA VAL A 379 -17.20 -8.58 -22.04
C VAL A 379 -17.97 -7.40 -22.63
N PRO A 380 -18.52 -6.48 -21.82
CA PRO A 380 -19.17 -5.31 -22.37
C PRO A 380 -18.07 -4.42 -22.97
N VAL A 381 -17.94 -4.44 -24.29
CA VAL A 381 -17.21 -3.42 -25.04
C VAL A 381 -18.14 -2.23 -25.19
N ASP A 382 -18.42 -1.56 -24.08
CA ASP A 382 -18.93 -0.20 -24.08
C ASP A 382 -17.97 0.62 -23.21
N ALA A 383 -17.11 1.38 -23.89
CA ALA A 383 -16.49 2.54 -23.26
C ALA A 383 -17.61 3.37 -22.62
N PRO A 384 -17.54 3.75 -21.33
CA PRO A 384 -18.50 4.67 -20.79
C PRO A 384 -18.31 6.01 -21.51
N ALA A 385 -19.19 6.31 -22.45
CA ALA A 385 -19.51 7.68 -22.78
C ALA A 385 -19.94 8.36 -21.48
N ASP A 386 -19.17 9.37 -21.08
CA ASP A 386 -19.55 10.43 -20.16
C ASP A 386 -20.34 9.96 -18.92
N VAL A 387 -19.65 9.32 -17.96
CA VAL A 387 -20.14 9.27 -16.58
C VAL A 387 -19.96 10.67 -16.01
N GLY A 388 -20.94 11.52 -16.30
CA GLY A 388 -21.08 12.84 -15.70
C GLY A 388 -20.95 12.73 -14.18
N ILE A 389 -19.88 13.31 -13.65
CA ILE A 389 -19.74 13.57 -12.22
C ILE A 389 -21.00 14.33 -11.79
N PRO A 390 -21.80 13.86 -10.81
CA PRO A 390 -22.88 14.66 -10.29
C PRO A 390 -22.26 15.86 -9.58
N VAL A 391 -22.28 17.02 -10.24
CA VAL A 391 -22.19 18.31 -9.57
C VAL A 391 -23.37 18.39 -8.60
N PRO A 392 -23.17 18.65 -7.30
CA PRO A 392 -24.30 18.80 -6.39
C PRO A 392 -25.15 20.00 -6.84
N VAL A 393 -26.39 19.70 -7.18
CA VAL A 393 -27.47 20.63 -7.49
C VAL A 393 -27.61 21.62 -6.34
N ALA A 394 -27.37 22.91 -6.64
CA ALA A 394 -27.77 24.00 -5.79
C ALA A 394 -29.30 24.04 -5.73
N VAL A 395 -29.85 23.94 -4.52
CA VAL A 395 -31.30 24.11 -4.29
C VAL A 395 -31.67 25.57 -4.51
N SER A 396 -32.75 25.77 -5.26
CA SER A 396 -33.25 27.02 -5.81
C SER A 396 -33.86 28.00 -4.79
N SER A 397 -33.53 29.28 -5.01
CA SER A 397 -34.40 30.48 -5.03
C SER A 397 -35.21 30.91 -3.80
N ILE A 398 -34.92 32.14 -3.33
CA ILE A 398 -35.92 33.13 -2.92
C ILE A 398 -35.66 34.41 -3.77
N PRO A 399 -36.67 35.04 -4.39
CA PRO A 399 -36.48 36.12 -5.36
C PRO A 399 -36.60 37.53 -4.75
N ASN A 400 -35.80 38.46 -5.27
CA ASN A 400 -36.00 39.92 -5.37
C ASN A 400 -34.69 40.47 -5.96
N GLY A 401 -34.60 41.33 -6.98
CA GLY A 401 -35.54 42.08 -7.78
C GLY A 401 -34.69 43.13 -8.52
N THR A 402 -35.02 43.36 -9.79
CA THR A 402 -34.73 44.57 -10.60
C THR A 402 -33.30 44.95 -11.04
N ALA A 403 -33.20 45.09 -12.37
CA ALA A 403 -32.53 46.15 -13.15
C ALA A 403 -31.04 46.02 -13.56
N HIS A 404 -30.86 45.77 -14.87
CA HIS A 404 -29.75 46.23 -15.74
C HIS A 404 -29.64 47.79 -15.76
N PRO A 405 -28.54 48.44 -16.24
CA PRO A 405 -27.78 48.05 -17.44
C PRO A 405 -26.25 48.31 -17.49
N GLN A 406 -25.66 47.63 -18.50
CA GLN A 406 -24.51 47.98 -19.37
C GLN A 406 -23.40 48.94 -18.89
N SER A 407 -22.15 48.53 -19.07
CA SER A 407 -21.13 49.30 -19.82
C SER A 407 -19.85 48.48 -20.03
N ALA A 408 -19.25 48.66 -21.20
CA ALA A 408 -18.04 48.00 -21.68
C ALA A 408 -16.83 48.95 -21.57
N VAL A 409 -15.68 48.45 -21.09
CA VAL A 409 -14.28 48.93 -21.25
C VAL A 409 -13.44 47.68 -20.91
N GLY A 410 -12.46 47.15 -21.64
CA GLY A 410 -11.39 47.78 -22.41
C GLY A 410 -10.06 47.59 -21.65
N THR A 411 -9.21 46.68 -22.14
CA THR A 411 -7.74 46.54 -21.91
C THR A 411 -7.20 46.31 -20.49
N HIS A 412 -6.49 45.19 -20.24
CA HIS A 412 -5.03 45.14 -20.30
C HIS A 412 -4.51 43.72 -20.04
N ASP A 413 -3.54 43.34 -20.86
CA ASP A 413 -2.65 42.18 -20.75
C ASP A 413 -1.53 42.54 -19.75
N ASP A 414 -1.27 41.66 -18.78
CA ASP A 414 -0.05 41.64 -17.98
C ASP A 414 0.32 40.17 -17.74
N GLY A 415 1.32 39.72 -18.50
CA GLY A 415 1.94 38.43 -18.30
C GLY A 415 2.68 38.37 -16.97
N VAL A 416 2.54 37.23 -16.28
CA VAL A 416 3.40 36.88 -15.14
C VAL A 416 4.14 35.59 -15.49
N GLN A 417 5.42 35.76 -15.83
CA GLN A 417 6.44 34.73 -15.67
C GLN A 417 6.49 34.32 -14.20
N THR A 418 6.42 33.03 -13.92
CA THR A 418 6.85 32.47 -12.64
C THR A 418 8.17 31.75 -12.86
N ASP A 419 9.20 32.30 -12.24
CA ASP A 419 10.57 31.80 -12.21
C ASP A 419 10.64 30.51 -11.37
N ASP A 420 11.09 29.42 -11.99
CA ASP A 420 11.06 28.06 -11.43
C ASP A 420 12.46 27.59 -10.97
N THR A 421 13.31 28.50 -10.47
CA THR A 421 14.76 28.23 -10.30
C THR A 421 15.34 28.48 -8.91
N LEU A 422 14.56 28.46 -7.82
CA LEU A 422 15.10 28.70 -6.46
C LEU A 422 14.57 27.77 -5.35
N LEU A 423 14.44 26.47 -5.59
CA LEU A 423 14.08 25.52 -4.52
C LEU A 423 14.93 24.23 -4.41
N SER A 424 16.01 24.07 -5.19
CA SER A 424 16.82 22.84 -5.14
C SER A 424 18.15 22.93 -4.37
N SER A 425 18.65 24.12 -4.01
CA SER A 425 19.94 24.25 -3.30
C SER A 425 19.83 24.52 -1.80
N ASP A 426 18.81 25.25 -1.34
CA ASP A 426 18.75 25.74 0.05
C ASP A 426 18.14 24.75 1.06
N VAL A 427 17.61 23.62 0.59
CA VAL A 427 17.06 22.57 1.47
C VAL A 427 18.14 21.60 1.95
N ASN A 428 19.26 21.46 1.22
CA ASN A 428 20.33 20.53 1.56
C ASN A 428 21.33 21.04 2.61
N GLU A 429 21.29 22.33 2.98
CA GLU A 429 22.25 22.89 3.95
C GLU A 429 21.73 22.94 5.41
N LYS A 430 20.43 22.69 5.65
CA LYS A 430 19.83 22.69 7.00
C LYS A 430 19.77 21.31 7.71
N LEU A 431 20.46 20.30 7.16
CA LEU A 431 20.51 18.93 7.71
C LEU A 431 21.91 18.53 8.25
N LYS A 432 22.62 19.46 8.89
CA LYS A 432 23.74 19.14 9.80
C LYS A 432 23.25 19.20 11.24
N LEU A 433 22.87 18.03 11.77
CA LEU A 433 22.60 17.83 13.20
C LEU A 433 23.88 18.08 14.01
N GLN A 434 23.77 18.92 15.05
CA GLN A 434 24.77 19.07 16.10
C GLN A 434 24.69 17.87 17.05
N ASP A 435 25.83 17.19 17.24
CA ASP A 435 26.02 16.17 18.27
C ASP A 435 26.17 16.83 19.65
N ASP A 436 25.19 16.64 20.54
CA ASP A 436 25.36 16.91 21.97
C ASP A 436 25.93 15.66 22.67
N LYS A 437 27.19 15.74 23.11
CA LYS A 437 27.81 14.79 24.04
C LYS A 437 27.36 15.09 25.48
N PRO A 438 27.06 14.08 26.32
CA PRO A 438 26.87 14.30 27.74
C PRO A 438 28.21 14.51 28.47
N ALA A 439 28.21 15.47 29.39
CA ALA A 439 29.36 15.88 30.20
C ALA A 439 29.76 14.81 31.22
N THR A 440 31.06 14.53 31.28
CA THR A 440 31.72 13.67 32.27
C THR A 440 31.84 14.43 33.60
N THR A 441 31.20 13.94 34.66
CA THR A 441 31.45 14.43 36.03
C THR A 441 32.68 13.71 36.58
N GLN A 442 33.77 14.45 36.80
CA GLN A 442 34.92 14.00 37.58
C GLN A 442 34.56 13.98 39.06
N THR A 443 34.72 12.82 39.70
CA THR A 443 34.76 12.69 41.17
C THR A 443 36.23 12.69 41.59
N THR A 444 36.67 13.77 42.24
CA THR A 444 37.93 13.80 42.97
C THR A 444 37.73 13.31 44.39
N THR A 445 38.58 12.38 44.78
CA THR A 445 38.81 11.86 46.12
C THR A 445 39.29 12.94 47.10
N ALA A 446 38.72 12.95 48.30
CA ALA A 446 39.41 13.10 49.58
C ALA A 446 38.62 12.33 50.64
#